data_AF-A0A936MQR5-F1
#
_entry.id   AF-A0A936MQR5-F1
#
_cell.length_a   1.000
_cell.length_b   1.000
_cell.length_c   1.000
_cell.angle_alpha   90.00
_cell.angle_beta   90.00
_cell.angle_gamma   90.00
#
_symmetry.space_group_name_H-M   'P 1'
#
loop_
_entity.id
_entity.type
_entity.pdbx_description
1 polymer ?
#
loop_
_entity_poly.entity_id
_entity_poly.type
_entity_poly.pdbx_seq_one_letter_code
_entity_poly.pdbx_strand_id
1 'polypeptide(L)'
;MAGIQYLDTLFSAIRDTAERLSTADAWMSRAERAAESTWRMSFLQAARDAQSSARSRLDEAFAQLSALGPADRLPSLLADLPERLEQLRGRLEASEARLTAVTNTVLQKPYGMA
;
A
#
# COMPACT_ATOMS: atom_id res chain seq x y z
N MET A 1 -22.19 -18.38 13.36
CA MET A 1 -21.37 -17.23 13.76
C MET A 1 -20.14 -16.96 12.86
N ALA A 2 -19.86 -17.79 11.84
CA ALA A 2 -18.66 -17.59 10.99
C ALA A 2 -18.70 -16.35 10.07
N GLY A 3 -19.90 -15.89 9.66
CA GLY A 3 -20.02 -14.76 8.74
C GLY A 3 -19.58 -13.41 9.32
N ILE A 4 -19.77 -13.17 10.62
CA ILE A 4 -19.40 -11.89 11.25
C ILE A 4 -17.87 -11.78 11.43
N GLN A 5 -17.22 -12.85 11.89
CA GLN A 5 -15.75 -12.90 12.03
C GLN A 5 -15.02 -12.75 10.68
N TYR A 6 -15.61 -13.23 9.59
CA TYR A 6 -15.02 -13.11 8.26
C TYR A 6 -15.06 -11.68 7.74
N LEU A 7 -16.18 -10.97 7.95
CA LEU A 7 -16.31 -9.56 7.57
C LEU A 7 -15.40 -8.65 8.41
N ASP A 8 -15.30 -8.90 9.71
CA ASP A 8 -14.36 -8.17 10.57
C ASP A 8 -12.90 -8.36 10.11
N THR A 9 -12.56 -9.57 9.66
CA THR A 9 -11.23 -9.86 9.09
C THR A 9 -10.98 -9.06 7.81
N LEU A 10 -11.96 -8.98 6.91
CA LEU A 10 -11.87 -8.21 5.67
C LEU A 10 -11.74 -6.71 5.94
N PHE A 11 -12.59 -6.13 6.80
CA PHE A 11 -12.51 -4.72 7.16
C PHE A 11 -11.19 -4.38 7.87
N SER A 12 -10.72 -5.28 8.74
CA SER A 12 -9.42 -5.14 9.40
C SER A 12 -8.27 -5.16 8.37
N ALA A 13 -8.30 -6.08 7.40
CA ALA A 13 -7.29 -6.16 6.35
C ALA A 13 -7.26 -4.89 5.47
N ILE A 14 -8.43 -4.34 5.12
CA ILE A 14 -8.54 -3.08 4.36
C ILE A 14 -7.93 -1.91 5.14
N ARG A 15 -8.26 -1.81 6.42
CA ARG A 15 -7.73 -0.75 7.29
C ARG A 15 -6.22 -0.89 7.48
N ASP A 16 -5.72 -2.09 7.79
CA ASP A 16 -4.28 -2.37 7.92
C ASP A 16 -3.53 -2.02 6.63
N THR A 17 -4.09 -2.33 5.47
CA THR A 17 -3.54 -1.96 4.16
C THR A 17 -3.44 -0.43 4.01
N ALA A 18 -4.51 0.30 4.34
CA ALA A 18 -4.52 1.76 4.27
C ALA A 18 -3.51 2.42 5.24
N GLU A 19 -3.35 1.86 6.44
CA GLU A 19 -2.37 2.31 7.43
C GLU A 19 -0.94 2.04 6.97
N ARG A 20 -0.67 0.88 6.36
CA ARG A 20 0.63 0.55 5.74
C ARG A 20 0.98 1.46 4.58
N LEU A 21 0.03 1.74 3.69
CA LEU A 21 0.23 2.70 2.59
C LEU A 21 0.56 4.10 3.12
N SER A 22 -0.16 4.56 4.14
CA SER A 22 0.10 5.86 4.76
C SER A 22 1.47 5.90 5.44
N THR A 23 1.91 4.78 6.02
CA THR A 23 3.25 4.62 6.58
C THR A 23 4.33 4.66 5.48
N ALA A 24 4.11 3.97 4.35
CA ALA A 24 5.01 4.02 3.20
C ALA A 24 5.15 5.45 2.66
N ASP A 25 4.02 6.17 2.52
CA ASP A 25 4.01 7.57 2.09
C ASP A 25 4.79 8.48 3.04
N ALA A 26 4.73 8.23 4.35
CA ALA A 26 5.51 8.96 5.35
C ALA A 26 7.00 8.66 5.24
N TRP A 27 7.41 7.40 5.03
CA TRP A 27 8.81 7.03 4.80
C TRP A 27 9.36 7.64 3.51
N MET A 28 8.59 7.63 2.42
CA MET A 28 8.98 8.29 1.17
C MET A 28 9.17 9.79 1.37
N SER A 29 8.25 10.45 2.07
CA SER A 29 8.37 11.88 2.37
C SER A 29 9.62 12.20 3.21
N ARG A 30 10.03 11.30 4.10
CA ARG A 30 11.29 11.41 4.84
C ARG A 30 12.50 11.19 3.94
N ALA A 31 12.45 10.20 3.04
CA ALA A 31 13.52 9.93 2.08
C ALA A 31 13.77 11.13 1.14
N GLU A 32 12.73 11.80 0.69
CA GLU A 32 12.84 12.98 -0.17
C GLU A 32 13.46 14.19 0.55
N ARG A 33 13.18 14.36 1.85
CA ARG A 33 13.72 15.44 2.68
C ARG A 33 15.12 15.16 3.21
N ALA A 34 15.48 13.89 3.39
CA ALA A 34 16.83 13.48 3.77
C ALA A 34 17.78 13.74 2.59
N ALA A 35 18.38 14.92 2.56
CA ALA A 35 19.36 15.31 1.54
C ALA A 35 20.64 14.45 1.56
N GLU A 36 20.89 13.73 2.65
CA GLU A 36 22.04 12.86 2.91
C GLU A 36 21.80 11.40 2.47
N SER A 37 22.78 10.80 1.79
CA SER A 37 22.63 9.51 1.07
C SER A 37 22.41 8.30 1.98
N THR A 38 23.04 8.27 3.16
CA THR A 38 23.08 7.08 4.03
C THR A 38 21.70 6.71 4.58
N TRP A 39 20.95 7.69 5.10
CA TRP A 39 19.61 7.46 5.66
C TRP A 39 18.53 7.38 4.59
N ARG A 40 18.75 8.05 3.45
CA ARG A 40 17.80 8.07 2.34
C ARG A 40 17.54 6.69 1.78
N MET A 41 18.59 5.88 1.58
CA MET A 41 18.43 4.50 1.12
C MET A 41 17.68 3.63 2.12
N SER A 42 17.94 3.79 3.44
CA SER A 42 17.21 3.06 4.48
C SER A 42 15.71 3.41 4.50
N PHE A 43 15.35 4.68 4.31
CA PHE A 43 13.95 5.09 4.21
C PHE A 43 13.26 4.57 2.94
N LEU A 44 13.97 4.53 1.82
CA LEU A 44 13.44 3.94 0.58
C LEU A 44 13.22 2.43 0.72
N GLN A 45 14.13 1.73 1.38
CA GLN A 45 13.97 0.31 1.68
C GLN A 45 12.75 0.08 2.60
N ALA A 46 12.60 0.86 3.67
CA ALA A 46 11.46 0.77 4.56
C ALA A 46 10.12 1.06 3.85
N ALA A 47 10.11 2.04 2.92
CA ALA A 47 8.95 2.31 2.08
C ALA A 47 8.62 1.13 1.16
N ARG A 48 9.63 0.49 0.56
CA ARG A 48 9.47 -0.70 -0.29
C ARG A 48 8.88 -1.88 0.48
N ASP A 49 9.38 -2.15 1.67
CA ASP A 49 8.91 -3.26 2.50
C ASP A 49 7.44 -3.03 2.94
N ALA A 50 7.10 -1.78 3.29
CA ALA A 50 5.72 -1.40 3.60
C ALA A 50 4.78 -1.54 2.41
N GLN A 51 5.21 -1.17 1.18
CA GLN A 51 4.44 -1.36 -0.04
C GLN A 51 4.22 -2.84 -0.38
N SER A 52 5.28 -3.65 -0.29
CA SER A 52 5.19 -5.11 -0.51
C SER A 52 4.19 -5.76 0.45
N SER A 53 4.25 -5.37 1.73
CA SER A 53 3.29 -5.85 2.73
C SER A 53 1.87 -5.37 2.45
N ALA A 54 1.68 -4.11 2.04
CA ALA A 54 0.37 -3.58 1.66
C ALA A 54 -0.21 -4.33 0.45
N ARG A 55 0.64 -4.66 -0.55
CA ARG A 55 0.24 -5.43 -1.72
C ARG A 55 -0.27 -6.82 -1.36
N SER A 56 0.48 -7.58 -0.57
CA SER A 56 0.07 -8.92 -0.13
C SER A 56 -1.27 -8.89 0.61
N ARG A 57 -1.48 -7.89 1.47
CA ARG A 57 -2.74 -7.72 2.21
C ARG A 57 -3.90 -7.33 1.31
N LEU A 58 -3.64 -6.49 0.31
CA LEU A 58 -4.65 -6.11 -0.66
C LEU A 58 -5.08 -7.30 -1.52
N ASP A 59 -4.13 -8.12 -1.96
CA ASP A 59 -4.39 -9.36 -2.71
C ASP A 59 -5.21 -10.35 -1.86
N GLU A 60 -4.88 -10.51 -0.57
CA GLU A 60 -5.67 -11.29 0.39
C GLU A 60 -7.10 -10.76 0.51
N ALA A 61 -7.28 -9.43 0.60
CA ALA A 61 -8.59 -8.80 0.71
C ALA A 61 -9.44 -8.99 -0.56
N PHE A 62 -8.83 -8.91 -1.75
CA PHE A 62 -9.50 -9.21 -3.02
C PHE A 62 -9.90 -10.68 -3.13
N ALA A 63 -9.04 -11.61 -2.71
CA ALA A 63 -9.36 -13.03 -2.68
C ALA A 63 -10.52 -13.34 -1.72
N GLN A 64 -10.54 -12.72 -0.54
CA GLN A 64 -11.63 -12.84 0.42
C GLN A 64 -12.94 -12.25 -0.12
N LEU A 65 -12.88 -11.08 -0.77
CA LEU A 65 -14.06 -10.47 -1.41
C LEU A 65 -14.62 -11.37 -2.52
N SER A 66 -13.75 -11.96 -3.34
CA SER A 66 -14.16 -12.88 -4.41
C SER A 66 -14.82 -14.15 -3.86
N ALA A 67 -14.40 -14.61 -2.69
CA ALA A 67 -15.00 -15.75 -2.00
C ALA A 67 -16.40 -15.46 -1.42
N LEU A 68 -16.77 -14.19 -1.23
CA LEU A 68 -18.11 -13.78 -0.77
C LEU A 68 -19.18 -13.88 -1.86
N GLY A 69 -18.77 -14.10 -3.12
CA GLY A 69 -19.66 -14.18 -4.27
C GLY A 69 -19.91 -12.83 -4.96
N PRO A 70 -20.80 -12.78 -5.95
CA PRO A 70 -21.02 -11.60 -6.77
C PRO A 70 -21.49 -10.40 -5.93
N ALA A 71 -20.89 -9.23 -6.16
CA ALA A 71 -21.09 -8.01 -5.37
C ALA A 71 -22.56 -7.56 -5.31
N ASP A 72 -23.32 -7.88 -6.35
CA ASP A 72 -24.76 -7.69 -6.53
C ASP A 72 -25.64 -8.50 -5.56
N ARG A 73 -25.06 -9.45 -4.80
CA ARG A 73 -25.74 -10.17 -3.70
C ARG A 73 -25.29 -9.75 -2.31
N LEU A 74 -24.36 -8.81 -2.21
CA LEU A 74 -23.84 -8.37 -0.93
C LEU A 74 -24.73 -7.27 -0.34
N PRO A 75 -24.89 -7.24 1.00
CA PRO A 75 -25.47 -6.09 1.70
C PRO A 75 -24.82 -4.78 1.27
N SER A 76 -25.58 -3.68 1.26
CA SER A 76 -25.15 -2.36 0.77
C SER A 76 -23.80 -1.90 1.31
N LEU A 77 -23.47 -2.26 2.55
CA LEU A 77 -22.21 -1.91 3.22
C LEU A 77 -20.97 -2.64 2.65
N LEU A 78 -21.20 -3.80 2.02
CA LEU A 78 -20.19 -4.59 1.31
C LEU A 78 -20.17 -4.28 -0.20
N ALA A 79 -21.21 -3.65 -0.73
CA ALA A 79 -21.29 -3.26 -2.15
C ALA A 79 -20.23 -2.20 -2.53
N ASP A 80 -19.81 -1.38 -1.57
CA ASP A 80 -18.75 -0.37 -1.76
C ASP A 80 -17.33 -0.94 -1.60
N LEU A 81 -17.18 -2.17 -1.08
CA LEU A 81 -15.87 -2.77 -0.84
C LEU A 81 -15.03 -2.98 -2.10
N PRO A 82 -15.60 -3.47 -3.24
CA PRO A 82 -14.86 -3.56 -4.48
C PRO A 82 -14.25 -2.22 -4.89
N GLU A 83 -15.03 -1.13 -4.83
CA GLU A 83 -14.56 0.20 -5.19
C GLU A 83 -13.45 0.68 -4.25
N ARG A 84 -13.61 0.48 -2.93
CA ARG A 84 -12.60 0.85 -1.94
C ARG A 84 -11.28 0.09 -2.14
N LEU A 85 -11.35 -1.20 -2.46
CA LEU A 85 -10.17 -2.01 -2.76
C LEU A 85 -9.48 -1.55 -4.04
N GLU A 86 -10.23 -1.22 -5.10
CA GLU A 86 -9.68 -0.64 -6.33
C GLU A 86 -9.04 0.73 -6.09
N GLN A 87 -9.64 1.59 -5.25
CA GLN A 87 -9.02 2.86 -4.85
C GLN A 87 -7.70 2.65 -4.09
N LEU A 88 -7.65 1.66 -3.18
CA LEU A 88 -6.41 1.30 -2.47
C LEU A 88 -5.36 0.74 -3.43
N ARG A 89 -5.77 -0.03 -4.44
CA ARG A 89 -4.89 -0.53 -5.50
C ARG A 89 -4.27 0.61 -6.30
N GLY A 90 -5.09 1.54 -6.79
CA GLY A 90 -4.60 2.71 -7.52
C GLY A 90 -3.64 3.55 -6.69
N ARG A 91 -3.91 3.70 -5.38
CA ARG A 91 -3.01 4.40 -4.45
C ARG A 91 -1.69 3.65 -4.25
N LEU A 92 -1.72 2.33 -4.12
CA LEU A 92 -0.51 1.49 -4.03
C LEU A 92 0.34 1.64 -5.30
N GLU A 93 -0.27 1.49 -6.48
CA GLU A 93 0.42 1.62 -7.78
C GLU A 93 1.06 3.01 -7.95
N ALA A 94 0.36 4.08 -7.57
CA ALA A 94 0.92 5.44 -7.57
C ALA A 94 2.11 5.58 -6.59
N SER A 95 2.02 4.96 -5.41
CA SER A 95 3.09 4.95 -4.42
C SER A 95 4.32 4.17 -4.92
N GLU A 96 4.13 3.02 -5.57
CA GLU A 96 5.20 2.21 -6.18
C GLU A 96 5.89 2.96 -7.33
N ALA A 97 5.12 3.64 -8.17
CA ALA A 97 5.64 4.48 -9.26
C ALA A 97 6.51 5.62 -8.72
N ARG A 98 6.06 6.28 -7.64
CA ARG A 98 6.83 7.32 -6.96
C ARG A 98 8.12 6.76 -6.36
N LEU A 99 8.05 5.63 -5.67
CA LEU A 99 9.25 4.97 -5.10
C LEU A 99 10.29 4.68 -6.19
N THR A 100 9.83 4.17 -7.34
CA THR A 100 10.69 3.89 -8.50
C THR A 100 11.35 5.17 -9.01
N ALA A 101 10.60 6.25 -9.18
CA ALA A 101 11.12 7.53 -9.63
C ALA A 101 12.15 8.13 -8.66
N VAL A 102 11.88 8.09 -7.35
CA VAL A 102 12.79 8.60 -6.32
C VAL A 102 14.05 7.75 -6.25
N THR A 103 13.93 6.42 -6.32
CA THR A 103 15.08 5.51 -6.31
C THR A 103 15.97 5.72 -7.54
N ASN A 104 15.38 5.86 -8.73
CA ASN A 104 16.12 6.17 -9.94
C ASN A 104 16.86 7.51 -9.83
N THR A 105 16.22 8.53 -9.24
CA THR A 105 16.87 9.84 -9.01
C THR A 105 18.06 9.72 -8.06
N VAL A 106 17.99 8.86 -7.04
CA VAL A 106 19.10 8.61 -6.12
C VAL A 106 20.24 7.89 -6.82
N LEU A 107 19.94 6.84 -7.60
CA LEU A 107 20.93 6.06 -8.33
C LEU A 107 21.60 6.86 -9.46
N GLN A 108 20.89 7.82 -10.05
CA GLN A 108 21.41 8.68 -11.12
C GLN A 108 22.21 9.89 -10.62
N LYS A 109 22.15 10.25 -9.33
CA LYS A 109 23.04 11.28 -8.78
C LYS A 109 24.45 10.69 -8.66
N PRO A 110 25.43 11.14 -9.46
CA PRO A 110 26.80 10.71 -9.28
C PRO A 110 27.30 11.25 -7.93
N TYR A 111 28.01 10.40 -7.18
CA TYR A 111 28.86 10.83 -6.08
C TYR A 111 29.91 11.80 -6.63
N GLY A 112 29.62 13.10 -6.60
CA GLY A 112 30.55 14.11 -7.08
C GLY A 112 29.84 15.38 -7.49
N MET A 113 29.56 16.25 -6.52
CA MET A 113 29.72 17.72 -6.56
C MET A 113 29.29 18.23 -5.18
N ALA A 114 30.24 18.20 -4.25
CA ALA A 114 30.30 19.06 -3.07
C ALA A 114 31.59 19.86 -3.16
#